data_AF-A0A3E3DIC5-F1
#
_entry.id   AF-A0A3E3DIC5-F1
#
_cell.length_a   1.000
_cell.length_b   1.000
_cell.length_c   1.000
_cell.angle_alpha   90.00
_cell.angle_beta   90.00
_cell.angle_gamma   90.00
#
_symmetry.space_group_name_H-M   'P 1'
#
loop_
_entity.id
_entity.type
_entity.pdbx_description
1 polymer ?
#
loop_
_entity_poly.entity_id
_entity_poly.type
_entity_poly.pdbx_seq_one_letter_code
_entity_poly.pdbx_strand_id
1 'polypeptide(L)'
;MRLASKFLTALEGNFDSSQVEKAFFETNQLFLSQSDVSDEDISDLLDVCKEFFPLPYLTEDKQYEQLWARLEPAYYRHIKEWEQFTQAIARCRKKRKLKRLCIASLVSILFIITFVLLIVHRPVSKSECWICSGKLQSYISYESAFGVINLNSRSVSTIPKGSWEGNHSVTITSSENGTMIITSPITSESYRADIYMQADSQPDESLISKYLCTDCVKIWSENKYDVLLMDASGTPFPISDSMELALPPYTVTASSKSTECIRITFEKTK
;
A
#
# COMPACT_ATOMS: atom_id res chain seq x y z
N MET A 1 1.27 -63.75 -3.22
CA MET A 1 0.04 -63.75 -4.06
C MET A 1 -0.85 -65.00 -4.02
N ARG A 2 -0.43 -66.19 -3.54
CA ARG A 2 -1.27 -67.41 -3.71
C ARG A 2 -2.59 -67.36 -2.93
N LEU A 3 -2.55 -66.80 -1.72
CA LEU A 3 -3.73 -66.67 -0.85
C LEU A 3 -4.70 -65.59 -1.36
N ALA A 4 -4.19 -64.42 -1.72
CA ALA A 4 -5.00 -63.33 -2.30
C ALA A 4 -5.73 -63.76 -3.57
N SER A 5 -5.04 -64.47 -4.48
CA SER A 5 -5.65 -65.00 -5.70
C SER A 5 -6.74 -66.02 -5.40
N LYS A 6 -6.53 -66.89 -4.40
CA LYS A 6 -7.51 -67.89 -3.98
C LYS A 6 -8.76 -67.23 -3.41
N PHE A 7 -8.58 -66.23 -2.55
CA PHE A 7 -9.65 -65.45 -1.95
C PHE A 7 -10.50 -64.74 -3.03
N LEU A 8 -9.85 -63.99 -3.94
CA LEU A 8 -10.54 -63.29 -5.02
C LEU A 8 -11.27 -64.23 -5.98
N THR A 9 -10.69 -65.39 -6.26
CA THR A 9 -11.32 -66.39 -7.14
C THR A 9 -12.54 -67.02 -6.45
N ALA A 10 -12.45 -67.31 -5.15
CA ALA A 10 -13.55 -67.89 -4.39
C ALA A 10 -14.71 -66.91 -4.16
N LEU A 11 -14.44 -65.60 -4.15
CA LEU A 11 -15.47 -64.56 -4.11
C LEU A 11 -16.31 -64.50 -5.39
N GLU A 12 -15.75 -64.88 -6.55
CA GLU A 12 -16.43 -64.80 -7.86
C GLU A 12 -17.06 -63.42 -8.18
N GLY A 13 -16.57 -62.35 -7.55
CA GLY A 13 -17.14 -61.00 -7.66
C GLY A 13 -18.45 -60.77 -6.88
N ASN A 14 -18.87 -61.73 -6.04
CA ASN A 14 -20.01 -61.59 -5.14
C ASN A 14 -19.54 -61.28 -3.70
N PHE A 15 -20.08 -60.21 -3.12
CA PHE A 15 -19.72 -59.70 -1.80
C PHE A 15 -20.74 -60.04 -0.69
N ASP A 16 -21.68 -60.96 -0.97
CA ASP A 16 -22.62 -61.47 0.02
C ASP A 16 -21.88 -62.19 1.16
N SER A 17 -22.43 -62.09 2.38
CA SER A 17 -21.80 -62.65 3.60
C SER A 17 -21.44 -64.13 3.48
N SER A 18 -22.27 -64.94 2.82
CA SER A 18 -22.02 -66.37 2.61
C SER A 18 -20.90 -66.65 1.62
N GLN A 19 -20.69 -65.78 0.63
CA GLN A 19 -19.58 -65.90 -0.33
C GLN A 19 -18.27 -65.41 0.27
N VAL A 20 -18.31 -64.36 1.09
CA VAL A 20 -17.14 -63.91 1.86
C VAL A 20 -16.69 -65.00 2.83
N GLU A 21 -17.62 -65.63 3.55
CA GLU A 21 -17.33 -66.75 4.45
C GLU A 21 -16.74 -67.96 3.70
N LYS A 22 -17.33 -68.34 2.56
CA LYS A 22 -16.80 -69.38 1.67
C LYS A 22 -15.38 -69.05 1.19
N ALA A 23 -15.12 -67.80 0.79
CA ALA A 23 -13.81 -67.36 0.32
C ALA A 23 -12.75 -67.43 1.43
N PHE A 24 -13.11 -67.05 2.66
CA PHE A 24 -12.23 -67.22 3.82
C PHE A 24 -12.00 -68.69 4.15
N PHE A 25 -13.04 -69.52 4.09
CA PHE A 25 -12.92 -70.96 4.32
C PHE A 25 -11.92 -71.60 3.34
N GLU A 26 -12.10 -71.38 2.04
CA GLU A 26 -11.21 -71.95 1.02
C GLU A 26 -9.77 -71.42 1.11
N THR A 27 -9.62 -70.14 1.47
CA THR A 27 -8.31 -69.52 1.66
C THR A 27 -7.62 -70.08 2.90
N ASN A 28 -8.35 -70.35 3.98
CA ASN A 28 -7.83 -70.98 5.18
C ASN A 28 -7.39 -72.43 4.92
N GLN A 29 -8.16 -73.20 4.15
CA GLN A 29 -7.73 -74.55 3.74
C GLN A 29 -6.43 -74.50 2.92
N LEU A 30 -6.30 -73.53 2.01
CA LEU A 30 -5.06 -73.34 1.25
C LEU A 30 -3.90 -72.94 2.17
N PHE A 31 -4.13 -72.02 3.11
CA PHE A 31 -3.14 -71.59 4.11
C PHE A 31 -2.62 -72.78 4.94
N LEU A 32 -3.52 -73.60 5.47
CA LEU A 32 -3.17 -74.78 6.29
C LEU A 32 -2.45 -75.87 5.49
N SER A 33 -2.66 -75.94 4.17
CA SER A 33 -1.96 -76.89 3.29
C SER A 33 -0.51 -76.50 2.98
N GLN A 34 -0.08 -75.30 3.35
CA GLN A 34 1.24 -74.75 3.05
C GLN A 34 2.12 -74.76 4.31
N SER A 35 3.36 -75.25 4.19
CA SER A 35 4.29 -75.32 5.33
C SER A 35 4.88 -73.96 5.72
N ASP A 36 5.08 -73.07 4.74
CA ASP A 36 5.74 -71.77 4.93
C ASP A 36 5.05 -70.68 4.10
N VAL A 37 4.12 -69.96 4.74
CA VAL A 37 3.47 -68.77 4.15
C VAL A 37 4.27 -67.53 4.52
N SER A 38 4.69 -66.77 3.51
CA SER A 38 5.47 -65.55 3.69
C SER A 38 4.63 -64.40 4.27
N ASP A 39 5.28 -63.45 4.96
CA ASP A 39 4.61 -62.23 5.42
C ASP A 39 4.07 -61.39 4.25
N GLU A 40 4.70 -61.49 3.07
CA GLU A 40 4.25 -60.85 1.83
C GLU A 40 2.93 -61.47 1.33
N ASP A 41 2.80 -62.81 1.37
CA ASP A 41 1.53 -63.48 1.03
C ASP A 41 0.38 -63.12 1.99
N ILE A 42 0.69 -62.89 3.27
CA ILE A 42 -0.26 -62.42 4.28
C ILE A 42 -0.64 -60.96 4.02
N SER A 43 0.33 -60.11 3.68
CA SER A 43 0.08 -58.71 3.30
C SER A 43 -0.77 -58.60 2.04
N ASP A 44 -0.47 -59.41 1.01
CA ASP A 44 -1.25 -59.49 -0.23
C ASP A 44 -2.70 -59.92 0.05
N LEU A 45 -2.89 -60.93 0.92
CA LEU A 45 -4.22 -61.38 1.33
C LEU A 45 -4.95 -60.25 2.06
N LEU A 46 -4.28 -59.61 3.03
CA LEU A 46 -4.85 -58.51 3.78
C LEU A 46 -5.27 -57.36 2.85
N ASP A 47 -4.50 -57.06 1.81
CA ASP A 47 -4.85 -56.00 0.86
C ASP A 47 -6.17 -56.24 0.13
N VAL A 48 -6.52 -57.50 -0.14
CA VAL A 48 -7.77 -57.86 -0.83
C VAL A 48 -8.94 -58.14 0.11
N CYS A 49 -8.69 -58.43 1.39
CA CYS A 49 -9.75 -58.78 2.33
C CYS A 49 -9.93 -57.79 3.51
N LYS A 50 -9.07 -56.78 3.67
CA LYS A 50 -9.12 -55.80 4.77
C LYS A 50 -10.47 -55.10 4.93
N GLU A 51 -11.22 -54.93 3.84
CA GLU A 51 -12.54 -54.26 3.85
C GLU A 51 -13.62 -55.06 4.57
N PHE A 52 -13.44 -56.37 4.74
CA PHE A 52 -14.42 -57.23 5.42
C PHE A 52 -14.20 -57.30 6.93
N PHE A 53 -13.08 -56.81 7.46
CA PHE A 53 -12.79 -56.88 8.88
C PHE A 53 -13.55 -55.83 9.70
N PRO A 54 -13.83 -56.11 10.98
CA PRO A 54 -13.59 -57.38 11.69
C PRO A 54 -14.73 -58.39 11.47
N LEU A 55 -14.39 -59.68 11.26
CA LEU A 55 -15.36 -60.77 11.12
C LEU A 55 -15.33 -61.67 12.36
N PRO A 56 -16.44 -61.80 13.11
CA PRO A 56 -16.48 -62.56 14.36
C PRO A 56 -16.03 -64.02 14.22
N TYR A 57 -16.39 -64.68 13.11
CA TYR A 57 -16.01 -66.08 12.90
C TYR A 57 -14.51 -66.28 12.66
N LEU A 58 -13.79 -65.28 12.15
CA LEU A 58 -12.32 -65.36 12.02
C LEU A 58 -11.63 -65.25 13.39
N THR A 59 -12.25 -64.58 14.35
CA THR A 59 -11.72 -64.36 15.70
C THR A 59 -12.15 -65.42 16.70
N GLU A 60 -13.33 -66.01 16.52
CA GLU A 60 -13.98 -66.88 17.51
C GLU A 60 -13.89 -68.37 17.17
N ASP A 61 -13.79 -68.72 15.88
CA ASP A 61 -13.73 -70.12 15.46
C ASP A 61 -12.28 -70.62 15.40
N LYS A 62 -12.01 -71.69 16.14
CA LYS A 62 -10.69 -72.34 16.23
C LYS A 62 -10.13 -72.76 14.87
N GLN A 63 -10.98 -73.03 13.87
CA GLN A 63 -10.50 -73.42 12.55
C GLN A 63 -9.67 -72.32 11.87
N TYR A 64 -9.88 -71.04 12.22
CA TYR A 64 -9.17 -69.89 11.65
C TYR A 64 -8.04 -69.35 12.53
N GLU A 65 -7.81 -69.93 13.72
CA GLU A 65 -6.88 -69.41 14.72
C GLU A 65 -5.48 -69.12 14.16
N GLN A 66 -4.94 -70.03 13.34
CA GLN A 66 -3.60 -69.88 12.76
C GLN A 66 -3.53 -68.79 11.70
N LEU A 67 -4.55 -68.68 10.85
CA LEU A 67 -4.64 -67.65 9.82
C LEU A 67 -4.86 -66.27 10.46
N TRP A 68 -5.73 -66.19 11.46
CA TRP A 68 -6.00 -64.96 12.20
C TRP A 68 -4.77 -64.46 12.95
N ALA A 69 -4.00 -65.34 13.60
CA ALA A 69 -2.75 -64.98 14.28
C ALA A 69 -1.71 -64.31 13.35
N ARG A 70 -1.78 -64.57 12.05
CA ARG A 70 -0.93 -63.92 11.03
C ARG A 70 -1.54 -62.63 10.49
N LEU A 71 -2.85 -62.59 10.27
CA LEU A 71 -3.56 -61.43 9.74
C LEU A 71 -3.70 -60.28 10.75
N GLU A 72 -3.94 -60.59 12.02
CA GLU A 72 -4.20 -59.60 13.06
C GLU A 72 -3.05 -58.59 13.22
N PRO A 73 -1.76 -59.00 13.36
CA PRO A 73 -0.66 -58.05 13.47
C PRO A 73 -0.47 -57.19 12.21
N ALA A 74 -0.74 -57.76 11.03
CA ALA A 74 -0.63 -57.06 9.75
C ALA A 74 -1.76 -56.01 9.59
N TYR A 75 -2.99 -56.35 9.98
CA TYR A 75 -4.14 -55.46 9.97
C TYR A 75 -3.94 -54.24 10.88
N TYR A 76 -3.51 -54.46 12.12
CA TYR A 76 -3.25 -53.36 13.06
C TYR A 76 -2.09 -52.47 12.63
N ARG A 77 -1.07 -53.02 11.96
CA ARG A 77 0.03 -52.23 11.38
C ARG A 77 -0.49 -51.31 10.27
N HIS A 78 -1.30 -51.84 9.35
CA HIS A 78 -1.89 -51.06 8.26
C HIS A 78 -2.81 -49.93 8.78
N ILE A 79 -3.64 -50.18 9.80
CA ILE A 79 -4.48 -49.14 10.41
C ILE A 79 -3.62 -48.00 10.98
N LYS A 80 -2.57 -48.33 11.73
CA LYS A 80 -1.71 -47.36 12.40
C LYS A 80 -0.98 -46.45 11.39
N GLU A 81 -0.54 -47.00 10.26
CA GLU A 81 0.07 -46.24 9.18
C GLU A 81 -0.93 -45.27 8.52
N TRP A 82 -2.18 -45.70 8.34
CA TRP A 82 -3.25 -44.89 7.77
C TRP A 82 -3.64 -43.70 8.65
N GLU A 83 -3.69 -43.90 9.97
CA GLU A 83 -3.91 -42.81 10.94
C GLU A 83 -2.78 -41.77 10.90
N GLN A 84 -1.52 -42.22 10.79
CA GLN A 84 -0.38 -41.30 10.69
C GLN A 84 -0.42 -40.49 9.39
N PHE A 85 -0.77 -41.14 8.28
CA PHE A 85 -0.87 -40.49 6.96
C PHE A 85 -1.99 -39.45 6.91
N THR A 86 -3.18 -39.79 7.44
CA THR A 86 -4.32 -38.86 7.49
C THR A 86 -4.04 -37.65 8.39
N GLN A 87 -3.38 -37.85 9.55
CA GLN A 87 -2.93 -36.75 10.40
C GLN A 87 -1.89 -35.84 9.70
N ALA A 88 -0.96 -36.41 8.94
CA ALA A 88 0.02 -35.65 8.17
C ALA A 88 -0.64 -34.78 7.08
N ILE A 89 -1.62 -35.33 6.35
CA ILE A 89 -2.40 -34.58 5.34
C ILE A 89 -3.18 -33.44 5.98
N ALA A 90 -3.84 -33.68 7.12
CA ALA A 90 -4.58 -32.65 7.84
C ALA A 90 -3.67 -31.48 8.29
N ARG A 91 -2.48 -31.78 8.83
CA ARG A 91 -1.47 -30.78 9.21
C ARG A 91 -0.99 -29.98 7.99
N CYS A 92 -0.75 -30.63 6.85
CA CYS A 92 -0.35 -29.98 5.61
C CYS A 92 -1.44 -29.06 5.04
N ARG A 93 -2.71 -29.48 5.06
CA ARG A 93 -3.85 -28.65 4.62
C ARG A 93 -4.03 -27.41 5.51
N LYS A 94 -3.89 -27.55 6.83
CA LYS A 94 -3.98 -26.42 7.79
C LYS A 94 -2.84 -25.40 7.56
N LYS A 95 -1.60 -25.87 7.38
CA LYS A 95 -0.45 -25.00 7.04
C LYS A 95 -0.64 -24.26 5.71
N ARG A 96 -1.16 -24.91 4.67
CA ARG A 96 -1.43 -24.25 3.37
C ARG A 96 -2.55 -23.19 3.46
N LYS A 97 -3.65 -23.47 4.18
CA LYS A 97 -4.73 -22.49 4.38
C LYS A 97 -4.26 -21.26 5.16
N LEU A 98 -3.50 -21.45 6.23
CA LEU A 98 -2.95 -20.34 7.03
C LEU A 98 -1.99 -19.47 6.19
N LYS A 99 -1.08 -20.08 5.42
CA LYS A 99 -0.18 -19.34 4.51
C LYS A 99 -0.95 -18.49 3.49
N ARG A 100 -1.99 -19.04 2.85
CA ARG A 100 -2.83 -18.29 1.89
C ARG A 100 -3.56 -17.12 2.54
N LEU A 101 -4.07 -17.31 3.75
CA LEU A 101 -4.77 -16.25 4.51
C LEU A 101 -3.81 -15.11 4.88
N CYS A 102 -2.61 -15.42 5.36
CA CYS A 102 -1.58 -14.42 5.68
C CYS A 102 -1.13 -13.63 4.44
N ILE A 103 -0.92 -14.30 3.30
CA ILE A 103 -0.54 -13.63 2.05
C ILE A 103 -1.66 -12.70 1.57
N ALA A 104 -2.91 -13.14 1.58
CA ALA A 104 -4.05 -12.31 1.18
C ALA A 104 -4.21 -11.08 2.09
N SER A 105 -4.01 -11.25 3.41
CA SER A 105 -4.05 -10.14 4.37
C SER A 105 -2.92 -9.13 4.13
N LEU A 106 -1.69 -9.59 3.89
CA LEU A 106 -0.56 -8.72 3.58
C LEU A 106 -0.76 -7.92 2.28
N VAL A 107 -1.29 -8.56 1.23
CA VAL A 107 -1.60 -7.88 -0.04
C VAL A 107 -2.69 -6.83 0.15
N SER A 108 -3.73 -7.14 0.92
CA SER A 108 -4.80 -6.18 1.22
C SER A 108 -4.29 -4.97 2.02
N ILE A 109 -3.43 -5.18 3.01
CA ILE A 109 -2.79 -4.09 3.77
C ILE A 109 -1.93 -3.22 2.84
N LEU A 110 -1.12 -3.83 1.99
CA LEU A 110 -0.28 -3.10 1.03
C LEU A 110 -1.12 -2.25 0.07
N PHE A 111 -2.25 -2.80 -0.41
CA PHE A 111 -3.18 -2.07 -1.28
C PHE A 111 -3.79 -0.87 -0.57
N ILE A 112 -4.23 -1.02 0.68
CA ILE A 112 -4.77 0.07 1.50
C ILE A 112 -3.73 1.18 1.69
N ILE A 113 -2.50 0.81 2.07
CA ILE A 113 -1.40 1.79 2.24
C ILE A 113 -1.15 2.55 0.94
N THR A 114 -1.06 1.84 -0.19
CA THR A 114 -0.83 2.46 -1.51
C THR A 114 -1.96 3.41 -1.89
N PHE A 115 -3.22 3.02 -1.64
CA PHE A 115 -4.37 3.85 -1.95
C PHE A 115 -4.44 5.10 -1.06
N VAL A 116 -4.13 4.98 0.24
CA VAL A 116 -4.04 6.13 1.15
C VAL A 116 -2.93 7.08 0.70
N LEU A 117 -1.75 6.54 0.33
CA LEU A 117 -0.66 7.36 -0.21
C LEU A 117 -1.06 8.08 -1.49
N LEU A 118 -1.80 7.43 -2.40
CA LEU A 118 -2.29 8.06 -3.62
C LEU A 118 -3.31 9.19 -3.35
N ILE A 119 -4.13 9.06 -2.31
CA ILE A 119 -5.07 10.12 -1.92
C ILE A 119 -4.32 11.28 -1.26
N VAL A 120 -3.42 10.99 -0.33
CA VAL A 120 -2.67 12.01 0.42
C VAL A 120 -1.70 12.76 -0.49
N HIS A 121 -1.06 12.07 -1.43
CA HIS A 121 -0.13 12.63 -2.40
C HIS A 121 -0.77 12.83 -3.78
N ARG A 122 -2.11 12.94 -3.84
CA ARG A 122 -2.77 13.22 -5.11
C ARG A 122 -2.23 14.53 -5.68
N PRO A 123 -1.63 14.53 -6.88
CA PRO A 123 -1.10 15.74 -7.46
C PRO A 123 -2.24 16.73 -7.72
N VAL A 124 -2.03 17.99 -7.31
CA VAL A 124 -3.00 19.07 -7.52
C VAL A 124 -3.16 19.31 -9.02
N SER A 125 -4.41 19.29 -9.50
CA SER A 125 -4.73 19.55 -10.91
C SER A 125 -4.51 21.02 -11.27
N LYS A 126 -4.35 21.35 -12.56
CA LYS A 126 -4.20 22.77 -12.98
C LYS A 126 -5.42 23.64 -12.63
N SER A 127 -6.62 23.06 -12.62
CA SER A 127 -7.85 23.75 -12.19
C SER A 127 -7.90 24.04 -10.68
N GLU A 128 -7.19 23.27 -9.87
CA GLU A 128 -7.13 23.44 -8.41
C GLU A 128 -5.86 24.17 -7.96
N CYS A 129 -4.85 24.26 -8.83
CA CYS A 129 -3.59 24.95 -8.57
C CYS A 129 -3.85 26.44 -8.32
N TRP A 130 -3.37 26.97 -7.21
CA TRP A 130 -3.73 28.33 -6.81
C TRP A 130 -3.13 29.42 -7.71
N ILE A 131 -2.02 29.13 -8.39
CA ILE A 131 -1.44 30.02 -9.41
C ILE A 131 -2.23 29.88 -10.71
N CYS A 132 -2.34 28.67 -11.28
CA CYS A 132 -2.98 28.47 -12.58
C CYS A 132 -4.48 28.82 -12.61
N SER A 133 -5.18 28.63 -11.50
CA SER A 133 -6.62 28.91 -11.40
C SER A 133 -6.94 30.37 -11.07
N GLY A 134 -5.93 31.22 -10.82
CA GLY A 134 -6.14 32.60 -10.37
C GLY A 134 -6.61 32.72 -8.90
N LYS A 135 -6.56 31.64 -8.11
CA LYS A 135 -6.98 31.71 -6.70
C LYS A 135 -6.08 32.63 -5.88
N LEU A 136 -4.76 32.65 -6.11
CA LEU A 136 -3.87 33.63 -5.48
C LEU A 136 -4.19 35.05 -5.93
N GLN A 137 -4.43 35.25 -7.23
CA GLN A 137 -4.84 36.54 -7.78
C GLN A 137 -6.12 37.06 -7.12
N SER A 138 -7.08 36.19 -6.78
CA SER A 138 -8.32 36.59 -6.13
C SER A 138 -8.14 37.23 -4.73
N TYR A 139 -6.99 37.02 -4.09
CA TYR A 139 -6.64 37.68 -2.83
C TYR A 139 -6.03 39.08 -3.05
N ILE A 140 -5.69 39.43 -4.29
CA ILE A 140 -5.26 40.78 -4.66
C ILE A 140 -6.55 41.59 -4.90
N SER A 141 -6.81 42.55 -4.01
CA SER A 141 -7.99 43.43 -4.11
C SER A 141 -8.06 44.13 -5.49
N TYR A 142 -9.27 44.42 -5.98
CA TYR A 142 -9.45 45.23 -7.19
C TYR A 142 -8.76 46.61 -7.10
N GLU A 143 -8.62 47.13 -5.88
CA GLU A 143 -7.91 48.39 -5.59
C GLU A 143 -6.39 48.23 -5.50
N SER A 144 -5.84 47.03 -5.75
CA SER A 144 -4.41 46.72 -5.65
C SER A 144 -3.79 46.44 -7.01
N ALA A 145 -2.59 46.98 -7.23
CA ALA A 145 -1.81 46.78 -8.44
C ALA A 145 -1.00 45.48 -8.38
N PHE A 146 -0.52 45.13 -7.17
CA PHE A 146 0.34 43.98 -6.95
C PHE A 146 -0.02 43.26 -5.64
N GLY A 147 0.37 42.00 -5.54
CA GLY A 147 0.45 41.21 -4.32
C GLY A 147 1.86 40.68 -4.13
N VAL A 148 2.40 40.81 -2.92
CA VAL A 148 3.61 40.13 -2.45
C VAL A 148 3.14 38.93 -1.64
N ILE A 149 3.43 37.72 -2.13
CA ILE A 149 2.80 36.48 -1.66
C ILE A 149 3.87 35.57 -1.08
N ASN A 150 3.73 35.21 0.20
CA ASN A 150 4.52 34.14 0.79
C ASN A 150 3.95 32.78 0.37
N LEU A 151 4.75 31.95 -0.26
CA LEU A 151 4.40 30.62 -0.75
C LEU A 151 4.24 29.60 0.40
N ASN A 152 5.02 29.69 1.47
CA ASN A 152 4.92 28.72 2.55
C ASN A 152 3.64 28.90 3.38
N SER A 153 3.20 30.15 3.60
CA SER A 153 1.99 30.48 4.38
C SER A 153 0.76 30.79 3.53
N ARG A 154 0.94 31.18 2.26
CA ARG A 154 -0.06 31.79 1.35
C ARG A 154 -0.53 33.18 1.80
N SER A 155 0.20 33.84 2.70
CA SER A 155 -0.12 35.20 3.12
C SER A 155 0.14 36.19 1.99
N VAL A 156 -0.80 37.10 1.76
CA VAL A 156 -0.75 38.11 0.70
C VAL A 156 -0.67 39.50 1.32
N SER A 157 0.35 40.26 0.93
CA SER A 157 0.46 41.69 1.22
C SER A 157 0.23 42.46 -0.07
N THR A 158 -0.78 43.33 -0.11
CA THR A 158 -1.16 44.02 -1.34
C THR A 158 -0.53 45.40 -1.45
N ILE A 159 -0.28 45.83 -2.69
CA ILE A 159 0.19 47.17 -3.03
C ILE A 159 -0.95 47.91 -3.72
N PRO A 160 -1.47 49.02 -3.17
CA PRO A 160 -2.61 49.72 -3.73
C PRO A 160 -2.30 50.39 -5.08
N LYS A 161 -3.31 50.53 -5.93
CA LYS A 161 -3.26 51.35 -7.16
C LYS A 161 -3.28 52.84 -6.80
N GLY A 162 -2.85 53.69 -7.75
CA GLY A 162 -3.09 55.13 -7.70
C GLY A 162 -1.98 55.93 -7.01
N SER A 163 -2.26 57.20 -6.69
CA SER A 163 -1.34 58.05 -5.92
C SER A 163 -1.31 57.62 -4.47
N TRP A 164 -0.11 57.55 -3.90
CA TRP A 164 0.09 57.20 -2.50
C TRP A 164 0.31 58.43 -1.60
N GLU A 165 -0.01 59.62 -2.11
CA GLU A 165 0.10 60.89 -1.39
C GLU A 165 -0.78 60.89 -0.13
N GLY A 166 -0.20 61.23 1.03
CA GLY A 166 -0.91 61.27 2.31
C GLY A 166 -1.36 59.91 2.87
N ASN A 167 -1.09 58.81 2.16
CA ASN A 167 -1.32 57.48 2.69
C ASN A 167 -0.14 57.15 3.62
N HIS A 168 -0.36 57.05 4.92
CA HIS A 168 0.68 56.67 5.89
C HIS A 168 0.47 55.24 6.42
N SER A 169 -0.38 54.45 5.74
CA SER A 169 -0.65 53.08 6.16
C SER A 169 0.58 52.20 5.93
N VAL A 170 1.07 51.65 7.03
CA VAL A 170 2.07 50.59 7.05
C VAL A 170 1.33 49.29 7.27
N THR A 171 1.41 48.37 6.32
CA THR A 171 0.88 47.01 6.51
C THR A 171 2.03 46.10 6.87
N ILE A 172 1.90 45.38 7.99
CA ILE A 172 2.83 44.36 8.41
C ILE A 172 2.13 43.02 8.26
N THR A 173 2.70 42.14 7.44
CA THR A 173 2.25 40.77 7.31
C THR A 173 3.38 39.85 7.76
N SER A 174 3.10 39.01 8.75
CA SER A 174 4.03 38.01 9.26
C SER A 174 3.52 36.64 8.89
N SER A 175 4.40 35.76 8.45
CA SER A 175 4.13 34.34 8.29
C SER A 175 4.69 33.54 9.48
N GLU A 176 4.14 32.34 9.69
CA GLU A 176 4.57 31.44 10.78
C GLU A 176 6.03 30.99 10.63
N ASN A 177 6.57 31.02 9.41
CA ASN A 177 7.98 30.70 9.13
C ASN A 177 8.92 31.91 9.27
N GLY A 178 8.45 33.02 9.83
CA GLY A 178 9.28 34.17 10.19
C GLY A 178 9.57 35.16 9.08
N THR A 179 9.00 34.98 7.88
CA THR A 179 9.04 36.01 6.83
C THR A 179 8.09 37.15 7.20
N MET A 180 8.59 38.38 7.17
CA MET A 180 7.83 39.59 7.47
C MET A 180 7.86 40.54 6.29
N ILE A 181 6.68 40.93 5.80
CA ILE A 181 6.53 41.87 4.69
C ILE A 181 5.96 43.16 5.26
N ILE A 182 6.69 44.26 5.09
CA ILE A 182 6.28 45.61 5.49
C ILE A 182 6.06 46.45 4.25
N THR A 183 4.82 46.82 3.99
CA THR A 183 4.45 47.61 2.82
C THR A 183 4.17 49.05 3.24
N SER A 184 4.79 50.02 2.56
CA SER A 184 4.64 51.44 2.89
C SER A 184 4.92 52.34 1.68
N PRO A 185 4.27 53.50 1.60
CA PRO A 185 4.60 54.47 0.56
C PRO A 185 5.92 55.19 0.85
N ILE A 186 6.60 55.61 -0.22
CA ILE A 186 7.81 56.43 -0.18
C ILE A 186 7.46 57.86 -0.61
N THR A 187 6.77 58.01 -1.74
CA THR A 187 6.28 59.28 -2.29
C THR A 187 4.88 59.09 -2.87
N SER A 188 4.26 60.13 -3.43
CA SER A 188 3.00 60.00 -4.18
C SER A 188 3.09 59.03 -5.37
N GLU A 189 4.30 58.85 -5.92
CA GLU A 189 4.59 58.05 -7.10
C GLU A 189 5.46 56.82 -6.82
N SER A 190 5.83 56.56 -5.57
CA SER A 190 6.66 55.42 -5.19
C SER A 190 6.14 54.72 -3.94
N TYR A 191 6.09 53.39 -3.99
CA TYR A 191 5.70 52.51 -2.89
C TYR A 191 6.78 51.44 -2.68
N ARG A 192 6.93 50.93 -1.46
CA ARG A 192 7.87 49.84 -1.16
C ARG A 192 7.24 48.68 -0.42
N ALA A 193 7.82 47.52 -0.61
CA ALA A 193 7.69 46.35 0.24
C ALA A 193 9.07 45.95 0.74
N ASP A 194 9.29 46.05 2.06
CA ASP A 194 10.48 45.53 2.73
C ASP A 194 10.17 44.11 3.20
N ILE A 195 10.90 43.13 2.67
CA ILE A 195 10.72 41.70 2.94
C ILE A 195 11.89 41.26 3.81
N TYR A 196 11.62 40.97 5.08
CA TYR A 196 12.56 40.39 6.04
C TYR A 196 12.38 38.89 6.07
N MET A 197 13.46 38.14 5.93
CA MET A 197 13.44 36.71 5.72
C MET A 197 14.49 36.01 6.58
N GLN A 198 14.21 34.77 6.99
CA GLN A 198 15.22 33.91 7.62
C GLN A 198 16.26 33.45 6.58
N ALA A 199 17.45 33.07 7.03
CA ALA A 199 18.57 32.69 6.17
C ALA A 199 18.29 31.48 5.25
N ASP A 200 17.23 30.72 5.53
CA ASP A 200 16.75 29.51 4.85
C ASP A 200 15.30 29.64 4.33
N SER A 201 14.85 30.87 4.08
CA SER A 201 13.51 31.23 3.60
C SER A 201 13.19 30.79 2.17
N GLN A 202 13.54 29.56 1.80
CA GLN A 202 13.16 28.98 0.51
C GLN A 202 11.73 28.40 0.56
N PRO A 203 11.08 28.28 -0.60
CA PRO A 203 9.81 27.57 -0.72
C PRO A 203 9.96 26.09 -0.29
N ASP A 204 9.11 25.64 0.63
CA ASP A 204 9.05 24.24 1.06
C ASP A 204 8.17 23.45 0.10
N GLU A 205 8.80 22.56 -0.69
CA GLU A 205 8.12 21.70 -1.67
C GLU A 205 6.94 20.93 -1.06
N SER A 206 7.09 20.47 0.19
CA SER A 206 6.06 19.70 0.90
C SER A 206 4.85 20.56 1.29
N LEU A 207 5.05 21.86 1.49
CA LEU A 207 3.97 22.81 1.76
C LEU A 207 3.31 23.27 0.47
N ILE A 208 4.08 23.68 -0.52
CA ILE A 208 3.54 24.24 -1.76
C ILE A 208 2.85 23.18 -2.63
N SER A 209 3.30 21.92 -2.59
CA SER A 209 2.65 20.80 -3.31
C SER A 209 1.23 20.49 -2.84
N LYS A 210 0.83 20.96 -1.65
CA LYS A 210 -0.55 20.82 -1.15
C LYS A 210 -1.55 21.69 -1.93
N TYR A 211 -1.09 22.70 -2.65
CA TYR A 211 -1.98 23.67 -3.30
C TYR A 211 -1.49 24.18 -4.68
N LEU A 212 -0.28 23.82 -5.11
CA LEU A 212 0.24 24.05 -6.46
C LEU A 212 0.31 22.75 -7.25
N CYS A 213 0.04 22.80 -8.56
CA CYS A 213 0.25 21.66 -9.44
C CYS A 213 1.74 21.37 -9.64
N THR A 214 2.07 20.16 -10.10
CA THR A 214 3.45 19.70 -10.30
C THR A 214 4.32 20.65 -11.14
N ASP A 215 3.77 21.24 -12.20
CA ASP A 215 4.49 22.21 -13.04
C ASP A 215 4.86 23.46 -12.23
N CYS A 216 3.92 24.00 -11.45
CA CYS A 216 4.17 25.16 -10.59
C CYS A 216 5.12 24.80 -9.45
N VAL A 217 4.97 23.65 -8.80
CA VAL A 217 5.90 23.21 -7.75
C VAL A 217 7.32 23.19 -8.28
N LYS A 218 7.54 22.59 -9.46
CA LYS A 218 8.87 22.52 -10.08
C LYS A 218 9.50 23.88 -10.35
N ILE A 219 8.69 24.87 -10.76
CA ILE A 219 9.17 26.23 -11.03
C ILE A 219 9.46 26.96 -9.71
N TRP A 220 8.53 26.87 -8.76
CA TRP A 220 8.54 27.70 -7.58
C TRP A 220 9.37 27.12 -6.45
N SER A 221 9.61 25.81 -6.36
CA SER A 221 10.50 25.22 -5.34
C SER A 221 11.96 25.63 -5.53
N GLU A 222 12.36 25.97 -6.74
CA GLU A 222 13.71 26.44 -7.08
C GLU A 222 13.87 27.96 -6.88
N ASN A 223 12.80 28.67 -6.47
CA ASN A 223 12.87 30.11 -6.26
C ASN A 223 13.78 30.44 -5.08
N LYS A 224 14.55 31.53 -5.20
CA LYS A 224 15.53 31.91 -4.18
C LYS A 224 14.88 32.20 -2.83
N TYR A 225 13.68 32.76 -2.85
CA TYR A 225 12.90 33.13 -1.68
C TYR A 225 11.52 32.49 -1.72
N ASP A 226 10.94 32.28 -0.54
CA ASP A 226 9.57 31.82 -0.32
C ASP A 226 8.52 32.88 -0.66
N VAL A 227 8.92 33.97 -1.31
CA VAL A 227 8.04 35.06 -1.72
C VAL A 227 8.06 35.19 -3.24
N LEU A 228 6.88 35.40 -3.81
CA LEU A 228 6.72 35.85 -5.19
C LEU A 228 5.99 37.18 -5.27
N LEU A 229 6.22 37.90 -6.36
CA LEU A 229 5.43 39.06 -6.75
C LEU A 229 4.34 38.59 -7.72
N MET A 230 3.12 39.10 -7.60
CA MET A 230 2.05 38.84 -8.54
C MET A 230 1.38 40.15 -8.93
N ASP A 231 1.18 40.38 -10.22
CA ASP A 231 0.41 41.54 -10.68
C ASP A 231 -1.11 41.29 -10.59
N ALA A 232 -1.89 42.35 -10.76
CA ALA A 232 -3.35 42.25 -10.74
C ALA A 232 -3.94 41.37 -11.86
N SER A 233 -3.17 41.05 -12.92
CA SER A 233 -3.58 40.11 -13.97
C SER A 233 -3.43 38.64 -13.55
N GLY A 234 -2.75 38.39 -12.42
CA GLY A 234 -2.45 37.06 -11.91
C GLY A 234 -1.13 36.51 -12.42
N THR A 235 -0.31 37.32 -13.09
CA THR A 235 1.00 36.91 -13.57
C THR A 235 1.99 36.93 -12.41
N PRO A 236 2.61 35.77 -12.07
CA PRO A 236 3.60 35.69 -11.00
C PRO A 236 5.02 35.96 -11.51
N PHE A 237 5.84 36.60 -10.68
CA PHE A 237 7.23 36.96 -10.94
C PHE A 237 8.12 36.52 -9.76
N PRO A 238 9.24 35.84 -10.02
CA PRO A 238 10.20 35.50 -8.98
C PRO A 238 10.90 36.76 -8.46
N ILE A 239 11.23 36.76 -7.17
CA ILE A 239 11.99 37.83 -6.51
C ILE A 239 13.45 37.39 -6.39
N SER A 240 14.38 38.28 -6.70
CA SER A 240 15.83 38.09 -6.59
C SER A 240 16.50 39.29 -5.90
N ASP A 241 17.81 39.20 -5.61
CA ASP A 241 18.56 40.31 -4.96
C ASP A 241 18.55 41.60 -5.77
N SER A 242 18.42 41.46 -7.08
CA SER A 242 18.35 42.52 -8.06
C SER A 242 17.41 42.07 -9.17
N MET A 243 16.34 42.84 -9.38
CA MET A 243 15.38 42.66 -10.46
C MET A 243 14.90 44.02 -10.91
N GLU A 244 14.55 44.13 -12.19
CA GLU A 244 13.86 45.28 -12.76
C GLU A 244 12.80 44.76 -13.73
N LEU A 245 11.53 45.09 -13.47
CA LEU A 245 10.38 44.66 -14.25
C LEU A 245 9.61 45.89 -14.72
N ALA A 246 9.44 46.02 -16.04
CA ALA A 246 8.57 47.01 -16.63
C ALA A 246 7.14 46.48 -16.68
N LEU A 247 6.30 46.89 -15.72
CA LEU A 247 4.92 46.45 -15.54
C LEU A 247 3.98 47.67 -15.59
N PRO A 248 3.63 48.20 -16.79
CA PRO A 248 2.91 49.46 -16.93
C PRO A 248 1.63 49.54 -16.07
N PRO A 249 1.37 50.66 -15.39
CA PRO A 249 2.11 51.93 -15.41
C PRO A 249 3.23 52.01 -14.34
N TYR A 250 3.86 50.88 -13.97
CA TYR A 250 4.88 50.83 -12.93
C TYR A 250 6.20 50.25 -13.46
N THR A 251 7.29 50.72 -12.88
CA THR A 251 8.58 50.03 -12.88
C THR A 251 8.78 49.42 -11.50
N VAL A 252 9.09 48.13 -11.45
CA VAL A 252 9.28 47.40 -10.19
C VAL A 252 10.72 46.96 -10.08
N THR A 253 11.41 47.43 -9.05
CA THR A 253 12.82 47.10 -8.80
C THR A 253 13.00 46.37 -7.47
N ALA A 254 13.91 45.40 -7.40
CA ALA A 254 14.37 44.81 -6.13
C ALA A 254 15.81 45.21 -5.86
N SER A 255 16.11 45.44 -4.58
CA SER A 255 17.47 45.64 -4.08
C SER A 255 17.64 44.97 -2.73
N SER A 256 18.72 44.19 -2.58
CA SER A 256 19.14 43.67 -1.28
C SER A 256 19.61 44.83 -0.38
N LYS A 257 19.02 44.93 0.81
CA LYS A 257 19.38 45.89 1.87
C LYS A 257 20.34 45.29 2.87
N SER A 258 20.18 44.00 3.14
CA SER A 258 21.05 43.15 3.97
C SER A 258 20.93 41.70 3.51
N THR A 259 21.66 40.79 4.14
CA THR A 259 21.54 39.34 3.91
C THR A 259 20.13 38.79 4.17
N GLU A 260 19.33 39.48 4.98
CA GLU A 260 18.01 39.03 5.43
C GLU A 260 16.88 39.97 4.98
N CYS A 261 17.18 41.01 4.19
CA CYS A 261 16.19 41.99 3.77
C CYS A 261 16.31 42.33 2.29
N ILE A 262 15.21 42.16 1.56
CA ILE A 262 15.02 42.66 0.20
C ILE A 262 13.98 43.76 0.21
N ARG A 263 14.31 44.88 -0.43
CA ARG A 263 13.36 45.95 -0.74
C ARG A 263 12.90 45.83 -2.18
N ILE A 264 11.59 45.71 -2.36
CA ILE A 264 10.93 45.95 -3.65
C ILE A 264 10.39 47.37 -3.67
N THR A 265 10.68 48.10 -4.73
CA THR A 265 10.17 49.45 -4.98
C THR A 265 9.30 49.44 -6.23
N PHE A 266 8.13 50.04 -6.14
CA PHE A 266 7.15 50.21 -7.19
C PHE A 266 7.08 51.69 -7.53
N GLU A 267 7.54 52.08 -8.71
CA GLU A 267 7.59 53.48 -9.15
C GLU A 267 6.67 53.67 -10.34
N LYS A 268 5.82 54.71 -10.33
CA LYS A 268 4.98 55.00 -11.50
C LYS A 268 5.84 55.48 -12.67
N THR A 269 5.62 54.90 -13.84
CA THR A 269 6.18 55.41 -15.09
C THR A 269 5.48 56.71 -15.44
N LYS A 270 6.26 57.76 -15.70
CA LYS A 270 5.77 59.07 -16.15
C LYS A 270 5.15 59.02 -17.54
#